data_AF-A0A8J7YKM1-F1
#
_entry.id   AF-A0A8J7YKM1-F1
#
_cell.length_a   1.000
_cell.length_b   1.000
_cell.length_c   1.000
_cell.angle_alpha   90.00
_cell.angle_beta   90.00
_cell.angle_gamma   90.00
#
_symmetry.space_group_name_H-M   'P 1'
#
loop_
_entity.id
_entity.type
_entity.pdbx_description
1 polymer ?
#
loop_
_entity_poly.entity_id
_entity_poly.type
_entity_poly.pdbx_seq_one_letter_code
_entity_poly.pdbx_strand_id
1 'polypeptide(L)'
;MLPSRQLGIRSRAPDIKVSFFSQDDLNTIFSYVSERIRSDSRRSKNHIRYQLMLTTLLRTGARISECLMLRPVDVNFQTDTITLVTLKKNQAQKDDIKPYAAKKLPRRTLPLHPELKSAMMSYFLEMHIDTKSGDPIFPVTRVTVDNYLTRIEKATGIKTNAHKFRHTFAVKALMDGVPINVLQKWLAHSSLLVTSVYADVLSMDTSAFMKQVS
;
A
#
# COMPACT_ATOMS: atom_id res chain seq x y z
N MET A 1 40.34 31.92 -29.41
CA MET A 1 40.10 30.46 -29.32
C MET A 1 40.66 29.93 -28.01
N LEU A 2 39.80 29.58 -27.05
CA LEU A 2 40.08 28.69 -25.91
C LEU A 2 38.78 27.91 -25.63
N PRO A 3 38.84 26.61 -25.28
CA PRO A 3 37.74 25.68 -25.49
C PRO A 3 36.75 25.61 -24.32
N SER A 4 35.49 25.39 -24.68
CA SER A 4 34.34 25.09 -23.83
C SER A 4 34.63 23.94 -22.84
N ARG A 5 34.41 24.16 -21.54
CA ARG A 5 34.19 23.09 -20.56
C ARG A 5 32.75 23.14 -20.07
N GLN A 6 31.86 22.49 -20.82
CA GLN A 6 30.55 22.10 -20.29
C GLN A 6 30.76 21.02 -19.23
N LEU A 7 30.56 21.37 -17.96
CA LEU A 7 30.35 20.40 -16.89
C LEU A 7 29.01 19.72 -17.12
N GLY A 8 29.04 18.60 -17.85
CA GLY A 8 27.89 17.73 -18.03
C GLY A 8 27.56 17.04 -16.71
N ILE A 9 26.70 17.65 -15.90
CA ILE A 9 26.00 16.96 -14.82
C ILE A 9 24.97 16.04 -15.50
N ARG A 10 25.43 14.85 -15.93
CA ARG A 10 24.53 13.78 -16.37
C ARG A 10 23.85 13.20 -15.13
N SER A 11 22.63 13.63 -14.84
CA SER A 11 21.75 12.95 -13.90
C SER A 11 21.46 11.53 -14.40
N ARG A 12 22.22 10.54 -13.89
CA ARG A 12 21.92 9.11 -14.04
C ARG A 12 20.76 8.68 -13.13
N ALA A 13 19.65 9.42 -13.13
CA ALA A 13 18.42 8.89 -12.55
C ALA A 13 17.76 8.02 -13.63
N PRO A 14 17.60 6.71 -13.44
CA PRO A 14 16.74 5.94 -14.32
C PRO A 14 15.35 6.59 -14.31
N ASP A 15 14.78 6.79 -15.49
CA ASP A 15 13.45 7.35 -15.71
C ASP A 15 12.39 6.33 -15.25
N ILE A 16 12.30 6.14 -13.93
CA ILE A 16 11.39 5.17 -13.31
C ILE A 16 10.01 5.81 -13.34
N LYS A 17 9.24 5.57 -14.41
CA LYS A 17 7.81 5.88 -14.45
C LYS A 17 7.08 5.02 -13.43
N VAL A 18 6.86 5.55 -12.24
CA VAL A 18 6.03 4.89 -11.21
C VAL A 18 4.60 4.91 -11.70
N SER A 19 4.05 3.75 -12.06
CA SER A 19 2.62 3.63 -12.36
C SER A 19 1.82 3.76 -11.06
N PHE A 20 0.90 4.71 -10.99
CA PHE A 20 -0.11 4.84 -9.94
C PHE A 20 -1.51 4.89 -10.58
N PHE A 21 -2.57 4.76 -9.78
CA PHE A 21 -3.95 4.90 -10.26
C PHE A 21 -4.39 6.36 -10.19
N SER A 22 -5.07 6.84 -11.23
CA SER A 22 -5.83 8.09 -11.16
C SER A 22 -7.05 7.93 -10.24
N GLN A 23 -7.69 9.04 -9.86
CA GLN A 23 -8.94 8.95 -9.10
C GLN A 23 -10.06 8.26 -9.91
N ASP A 24 -10.09 8.46 -11.22
CA ASP A 24 -11.05 7.82 -12.12
C ASP A 24 -10.79 6.32 -12.26
N ASP A 25 -9.52 5.90 -12.30
CA ASP A 25 -9.15 4.48 -12.28
C ASP A 25 -9.66 3.81 -11.01
N LEU A 26 -9.42 4.44 -9.85
CA LEU A 26 -9.88 3.93 -8.56
C LEU A 26 -11.40 3.83 -8.52
N ASN A 27 -12.10 4.87 -8.95
CA ASN A 27 -13.56 4.89 -9.02
C ASN A 27 -14.09 3.75 -9.90
N THR A 28 -13.48 3.52 -11.06
CA THR A 28 -13.85 2.43 -11.97
C THR A 28 -13.63 1.06 -11.33
N ILE A 29 -12.48 0.85 -10.69
CA ILE A 29 -12.16 -0.41 -10.00
C ILE A 29 -13.14 -0.67 -8.85
N PHE A 30 -13.40 0.32 -7.99
CA PHE A 30 -14.33 0.16 -6.86
C PHE A 30 -15.78 0.02 -7.31
N SER A 31 -16.20 0.69 -8.39
CA SER A 31 -17.53 0.50 -9.00
C SER A 31 -17.69 -0.93 -9.49
N TYR A 32 -16.72 -1.45 -10.24
CA TYR A 32 -16.73 -2.83 -10.71
C TYR A 32 -16.83 -3.84 -9.56
N VAL A 33 -16.07 -3.65 -8.47
CA VAL A 33 -16.15 -4.53 -7.30
C VAL A 33 -17.52 -4.44 -6.63
N SER A 34 -18.07 -3.23 -6.50
CA SER A 34 -19.38 -2.98 -5.89
C SER A 34 -20.54 -3.60 -6.70
N GLU A 35 -20.47 -3.52 -8.03
CA GLU A 35 -21.41 -4.21 -8.92
C GLU A 35 -21.33 -5.73 -8.76
N ARG A 36 -20.13 -6.29 -8.61
CA ARG A 36 -19.95 -7.72 -8.36
C ARG A 36 -20.57 -8.18 -7.04
N ILE A 37 -20.48 -7.36 -5.99
CA ILE A 37 -21.13 -7.63 -4.71
C ILE A 37 -22.65 -7.72 -4.87
N ARG A 38 -23.25 -6.81 -5.66
CA ARG A 38 -24.71 -6.80 -5.91
C ARG A 38 -25.17 -7.94 -6.82
N SER A 39 -24.39 -8.24 -7.87
CA SER A 39 -24.77 -9.20 -8.91
C SER A 39 -24.62 -10.67 -8.50
N ASP A 40 -23.60 -11.01 -7.69
CA ASP A 40 -23.29 -12.40 -7.33
C ASP A 40 -23.64 -12.64 -5.85
N SER A 41 -24.93 -12.84 -5.56
CA SER A 41 -25.42 -13.11 -4.19
C SER A 41 -24.71 -14.29 -3.52
N ARG A 42 -24.31 -15.32 -4.29
CA ARG A 42 -23.60 -16.51 -3.78
C ARG A 42 -22.15 -16.23 -3.38
N ARG A 43 -21.48 -15.26 -4.03
CA ARG A 43 -20.07 -14.90 -3.75
C ARG A 43 -19.91 -13.49 -3.16
N SER A 44 -21.00 -12.82 -2.82
CA SER A 44 -21.06 -11.49 -2.22
C SER A 44 -20.04 -11.32 -1.08
N LYS A 45 -20.02 -12.26 -0.13
CA LYS A 45 -19.07 -12.27 1.01
C LYS A 45 -17.60 -12.25 0.58
N ASN A 46 -17.24 -12.98 -0.48
CA ASN A 46 -15.87 -12.96 -1.00
C ASN A 46 -15.54 -11.62 -1.66
N HIS A 47 -16.48 -11.03 -2.38
CA HIS A 47 -16.30 -9.73 -3.00
C HIS A 47 -16.17 -8.60 -1.99
N ILE A 48 -16.93 -8.63 -0.90
CA ILE A 48 -16.80 -7.69 0.24
C ILE A 48 -15.41 -7.83 0.87
N ARG A 49 -14.93 -9.06 1.06
CA ARG A 49 -13.56 -9.32 1.54
C ARG A 49 -12.50 -8.72 0.60
N TYR A 50 -12.64 -8.93 -0.71
CA TYR A 50 -11.70 -8.35 -1.67
C TYR A 50 -11.76 -6.83 -1.68
N GLN A 51 -12.94 -6.23 -1.57
CA GLN A 51 -13.10 -4.78 -1.45
C GLN A 51 -12.33 -4.26 -0.23
N LEU A 52 -12.51 -4.88 0.95
CA LEU A 52 -11.79 -4.49 2.16
C LEU A 52 -10.28 -4.63 2.00
N MET A 53 -9.81 -5.68 1.34
CA MET A 53 -8.39 -5.90 1.07
C MET A 53 -7.81 -4.82 0.15
N LEU A 54 -8.52 -4.44 -0.92
CA LEU A 54 -8.10 -3.36 -1.82
C LEU A 54 -8.05 -2.02 -1.08
N THR A 55 -9.06 -1.71 -0.28
CA THR A 55 -9.09 -0.51 0.57
C THR A 55 -7.94 -0.53 1.58
N THR A 56 -7.63 -1.67 2.17
CA THR A 56 -6.50 -1.83 3.09
C THR A 56 -5.18 -1.51 2.39
N LEU A 57 -4.95 -2.08 1.21
CA LEU A 57 -3.74 -1.79 0.42
C LEU A 57 -3.63 -0.31 0.03
N LEU A 58 -4.75 0.30 -0.38
CA LEU A 58 -4.80 1.69 -0.79
C LEU A 58 -4.64 2.69 0.37
N ARG A 59 -5.13 2.36 1.57
CA ARG A 59 -5.12 3.26 2.72
C ARG A 59 -3.93 3.07 3.67
N THR A 60 -3.23 1.95 3.59
CA THR A 60 -2.06 1.66 4.44
C THR A 60 -0.74 1.57 3.66
N GLY A 61 -0.81 1.41 2.33
CA GLY A 61 0.37 1.13 1.51
C GLY A 61 1.05 -0.19 1.84
N ALA A 62 0.38 -1.13 2.52
CA ALA A 62 0.94 -2.43 2.87
C ALA A 62 1.41 -3.21 1.63
N ARG A 63 2.46 -4.03 1.76
CA ARG A 63 2.75 -5.06 0.76
C ARG A 63 1.67 -6.13 0.82
N ILE A 64 1.42 -6.83 -0.29
CA ILE A 64 0.43 -7.91 -0.32
C ILE A 64 0.69 -8.98 0.76
N SER A 65 1.95 -9.36 0.96
CA SER A 65 2.31 -10.34 2.00
C SER A 65 2.04 -9.84 3.42
N GLU A 66 2.20 -8.54 3.66
CA GLU A 66 1.89 -7.92 4.96
C GLU A 66 0.37 -7.86 5.18
N CYS A 67 -0.38 -7.56 4.11
CA CYS A 67 -1.84 -7.55 4.13
C CYS A 67 -2.44 -8.96 4.39
N LEU A 68 -1.89 -10.00 3.78
CA LEU A 68 -2.37 -11.39 3.96
C LEU A 68 -2.09 -11.94 5.36
N MET A 69 -1.09 -11.42 6.07
CA MET A 69 -0.76 -11.80 7.45
C MET A 69 -1.48 -10.95 8.49
N LEU A 70 -2.27 -9.97 8.08
CA LEU A 70 -2.97 -9.07 8.99
C LEU A 70 -4.05 -9.85 9.75
N ARG A 71 -4.07 -9.72 11.08
CA ARG A 71 -5.05 -10.35 11.97
C ARG A 71 -5.91 -9.29 12.65
N PRO A 72 -7.13 -9.62 13.11
CA PRO A 72 -7.97 -8.71 13.88
C PRO A 72 -7.26 -8.09 15.09
N VAL A 73 -6.47 -8.89 15.82
CA VAL A 73 -5.66 -8.44 16.98
C VAL A 73 -4.62 -7.37 16.66
N ASP A 74 -4.26 -7.22 15.38
CA ASP A 74 -3.27 -6.23 14.95
C ASP A 74 -3.91 -4.85 14.69
N VAL A 75 -5.24 -4.75 14.81
CA VAL A 75 -6.04 -3.55 14.59
C VAL A 75 -6.60 -3.06 15.92
N ASN A 76 -6.23 -1.85 16.31
CA ASN A 76 -6.76 -1.20 17.50
C ASN A 76 -7.72 -0.07 17.09
N PHE A 77 -9.02 -0.31 17.29
CA PHE A 77 -10.09 0.64 16.99
C PHE A 77 -10.26 1.74 18.05
N GLN A 78 -9.63 1.60 19.22
CA GLN A 78 -9.65 2.64 20.26
C GLN A 78 -8.57 3.69 20.01
N THR A 79 -7.38 3.25 19.62
CA THR A 79 -6.25 4.14 19.31
C THR A 79 -6.14 4.49 17.83
N ASP A 80 -7.04 3.96 16.99
CA ASP A 80 -7.04 4.12 15.54
C ASP A 80 -5.68 3.82 14.92
N THR A 81 -5.17 2.63 15.22
CA THR A 81 -3.89 2.16 14.69
C THR A 81 -3.96 0.75 14.16
N ILE A 82 -3.19 0.49 13.10
CA ILE A 82 -3.00 -0.84 12.51
C ILE A 82 -1.51 -1.21 12.54
N THR A 83 -1.21 -2.42 13.01
CA THR A 83 0.15 -2.92 13.13
C THR A 83 0.45 -3.96 12.06
N LEU A 84 1.33 -3.62 11.11
CA LEU A 84 1.74 -4.52 10.02
C LEU A 84 3.03 -5.25 10.39
N VAL A 85 3.02 -6.57 10.19
CA VAL A 85 4.21 -7.43 10.31
C VAL A 85 4.98 -7.40 9.00
N THR A 86 6.22 -6.90 9.03
CA THR A 86 7.06 -6.74 7.84
C THR A 86 7.96 -7.96 7.67
N LEU A 87 7.78 -8.72 6.58
CA LEU A 87 8.70 -9.77 6.16
C LEU A 87 9.92 -9.18 5.45
N LYS A 88 10.68 -8.29 6.10
CA LYS A 88 12.04 -8.03 5.60
C LYS A 88 12.87 -9.23 6.02
N LYS A 89 13.23 -10.08 5.04
CA LYS A 89 14.50 -10.82 5.11
C LYS A 89 15.54 -9.75 5.40
N ASN A 90 16.11 -9.75 6.60
CA ASN A 90 17.37 -9.06 6.80
C ASN A 90 18.31 -9.62 5.73
N GLN A 91 18.68 -8.76 4.79
CA GLN A 91 19.74 -9.00 3.82
C GLN A 91 21.11 -8.82 4.52
N ALA A 92 21.17 -9.20 5.79
CA ALA A 92 22.30 -9.21 6.69
C ALA A 92 22.26 -10.59 7.36
N GLN A 93 23.39 -11.30 7.32
CA GLN A 93 23.55 -12.74 7.61
C GLN A 93 23.21 -13.69 6.46
N LYS A 94 23.90 -13.53 5.33
CA LYS A 94 24.72 -14.64 4.84
C LYS A 94 26.03 -14.53 5.59
N ASP A 95 26.09 -15.05 6.80
CA ASP A 95 27.32 -15.39 7.50
C ASP A 95 26.88 -16.26 8.68
N ASP A 96 27.16 -17.53 8.49
CA ASP A 96 27.40 -18.60 9.45
C ASP A 96 26.96 -18.45 10.91
N ILE A 97 26.34 -19.56 11.36
CA ILE A 97 26.25 -20.08 12.73
C ILE A 97 24.99 -19.71 13.56
N LYS A 98 24.26 -20.82 13.81
CA LYS A 98 23.35 -21.20 14.91
C LYS A 98 21.82 -21.09 14.73
N PRO A 99 21.10 -22.21 14.95
CA PRO A 99 19.65 -22.24 15.10
C PRO A 99 19.26 -21.76 16.51
N TYR A 100 18.02 -21.26 16.65
CA TYR A 100 17.27 -20.86 17.87
C TYR A 100 16.91 -19.38 18.00
N ALA A 101 15.72 -19.20 18.59
CA ALA A 101 14.95 -18.00 18.89
C ALA A 101 14.07 -17.48 17.74
N ALA A 102 12.76 -17.50 18.00
CA ALA A 102 11.72 -16.81 17.23
C ALA A 102 12.12 -15.35 16.99
N LYS A 103 12.79 -15.08 15.85
CA LYS A 103 13.17 -13.73 15.43
C LYS A 103 11.88 -12.92 15.32
N LYS A 104 11.64 -12.02 16.29
CA LYS A 104 10.52 -11.07 16.27
C LYS A 104 10.56 -10.33 14.94
N LEU A 105 9.61 -10.64 14.05
CA LEU A 105 9.49 -9.96 12.77
C LEU A 105 9.31 -8.46 13.03
N PRO A 106 9.97 -7.58 12.26
CA PRO A 106 9.83 -6.14 12.46
C PRO A 106 8.37 -5.73 12.23
N ARG A 107 7.81 -5.00 13.18
CA ARG A 107 6.43 -4.50 13.12
C ARG A 107 6.46 -2.99 12.94
N ARG A 108 5.51 -2.47 12.17
CA ARG A 108 5.27 -1.04 12.08
C ARG A 108 3.82 -0.73 12.34
N THR A 109 3.58 0.35 13.05
CA THR A 109 2.23 0.81 13.37
C THR A 109 1.94 2.04 12.53
N LEU A 110 0.76 2.05 11.92
CA LEU A 110 0.25 3.13 11.08
C LEU A 110 -1.03 3.68 11.72
N PRO A 111 -1.32 4.98 11.56
CA PRO A 111 -2.65 5.49 11.85
C PRO A 111 -3.66 4.84 10.91
N LEU A 112 -4.82 4.49 11.44
CA LEU A 112 -5.92 3.88 10.72
C LEU A 112 -6.75 4.99 10.06
N HIS A 113 -6.86 4.96 8.74
CA HIS A 113 -7.68 5.92 8.01
C HIS A 113 -9.17 5.74 8.37
N PRO A 114 -9.96 6.82 8.58
CA PRO A 114 -11.37 6.72 9.01
C PRO A 114 -12.25 5.85 8.11
N GLU A 115 -12.07 5.95 6.78
CA GLU A 115 -12.79 5.10 5.82
C GLU A 115 -12.43 3.61 6.00
N LEU A 116 -11.15 3.29 6.24
CA LEU A 116 -10.72 1.92 6.47
C LEU A 116 -11.27 1.41 7.81
N LYS A 117 -11.28 2.24 8.85
CA LYS A 117 -11.91 1.93 10.14
C LYS A 117 -13.37 1.51 9.96
N SER A 118 -14.16 2.35 9.29
CA SER A 118 -15.58 2.06 9.03
C SER A 118 -15.75 0.76 8.24
N ALA A 119 -14.98 0.57 7.17
CA ALA A 119 -15.07 -0.64 6.34
C ALA A 119 -14.68 -1.91 7.11
N MET A 120 -13.64 -1.86 7.96
CA MET A 120 -13.22 -2.99 8.79
C MET A 120 -14.27 -3.32 9.85
N MET A 121 -14.85 -2.31 10.51
CA MET A 121 -15.90 -2.52 11.51
C MET A 121 -17.14 -3.17 10.89
N SER A 122 -17.61 -2.67 9.74
CA SER A 122 -18.73 -3.28 9.02
C SER A 122 -18.45 -4.73 8.62
N TYR A 123 -17.24 -5.02 8.13
CA TYR A 123 -16.84 -6.38 7.75
C TYR A 123 -16.74 -7.32 8.96
N PHE A 124 -16.21 -6.87 10.09
CA PHE A 124 -16.11 -7.70 11.30
C PHE A 124 -17.48 -8.06 11.87
N LEU A 125 -18.42 -7.12 11.82
CA LEU A 125 -19.81 -7.38 12.19
C LEU A 125 -20.49 -8.37 11.24
N GLU A 126 -20.39 -8.16 9.93
CA GLU A 126 -21.04 -9.03 8.93
C GLU A 126 -20.48 -10.46 8.95
N MET A 127 -19.17 -10.60 9.11
CA MET A 127 -18.48 -11.89 9.10
C MET A 127 -18.33 -12.53 10.49
N HIS A 128 -18.86 -11.90 11.55
CA HIS A 128 -18.78 -12.37 12.93
C HIS A 128 -17.33 -12.65 13.37
N ILE A 129 -16.40 -11.79 12.98
CA ILE A 129 -14.97 -11.94 13.29
C ILE A 129 -14.71 -11.34 14.67
N ASP A 130 -14.17 -12.15 15.59
CA ASP A 130 -13.71 -11.62 16.87
C ASP A 130 -12.44 -10.77 16.67
N THR A 131 -12.48 -9.55 17.17
CA THR A 131 -11.34 -8.63 17.28
C THR A 131 -10.13 -9.24 17.99
N LYS A 132 -10.34 -10.24 18.85
CA LYS A 132 -9.27 -10.96 19.56
C LYS A 132 -8.75 -12.19 18.80
N SER A 133 -9.30 -12.49 17.63
CA SER A 133 -8.87 -13.66 16.86
C SER A 133 -7.42 -13.49 16.36
N GLY A 134 -6.65 -14.57 16.51
CA GLY A 134 -5.32 -14.72 15.93
C GLY A 134 -5.34 -15.16 14.47
N ASP A 135 -6.51 -15.43 13.89
CA ASP A 135 -6.64 -15.87 12.52
C ASP A 135 -6.48 -14.70 11.53
N PRO A 136 -5.93 -14.93 10.33
CA PRO A 136 -5.84 -13.89 9.32
C PRO A 136 -7.21 -13.33 8.93
N ILE A 137 -7.33 -12.01 8.81
CA ILE A 137 -8.53 -11.32 8.29
C ILE A 137 -8.85 -11.81 6.88
N PHE A 138 -7.80 -12.11 6.12
CA PHE A 138 -7.86 -12.54 4.73
C PHE A 138 -7.27 -13.94 4.58
N PRO A 139 -8.04 -15.02 4.80
CA PRO A 139 -7.58 -16.40 4.60
C PRO A 139 -7.56 -16.75 3.10
N VAL A 140 -6.74 -16.03 2.33
CA VAL A 140 -6.60 -16.20 0.88
C VAL A 140 -5.13 -16.27 0.50
N THR A 141 -4.82 -17.02 -0.56
CA THR A 141 -3.45 -17.12 -1.05
C THR A 141 -3.10 -15.95 -1.94
N ARG A 142 -1.81 -15.64 -2.06
CA ARG A 142 -1.31 -14.61 -2.99
C ARG A 142 -1.76 -14.87 -4.43
N VAL A 143 -1.74 -16.13 -4.87
CA VAL A 143 -2.18 -16.52 -6.22
C VAL A 143 -3.65 -16.19 -6.43
N THR A 144 -4.50 -16.45 -5.44
CA THR A 144 -5.93 -16.10 -5.51
C THR A 144 -6.14 -14.59 -5.65
N VAL A 145 -5.36 -13.79 -4.92
CA VAL A 145 -5.41 -12.33 -5.03
C VAL A 145 -4.93 -11.87 -6.39
N ASP A 146 -3.78 -12.34 -6.87
CA ASP A 146 -3.22 -11.96 -8.16
C ASP A 146 -4.18 -12.32 -9.31
N ASN A 147 -4.85 -13.49 -9.22
CA ASN A 147 -5.90 -13.88 -10.15
C ASN A 147 -7.12 -12.94 -10.11
N TYR A 148 -7.52 -12.49 -8.91
CA TYR A 148 -8.61 -11.54 -8.76
C TYR A 148 -8.26 -10.17 -9.35
N LEU A 149 -7.05 -9.67 -9.12
CA LEU A 149 -6.57 -8.42 -9.72
C LEU A 149 -6.49 -8.52 -11.24
N THR A 150 -6.05 -9.67 -11.78
CA THR A 150 -6.04 -9.94 -13.22
C THR A 150 -7.45 -9.91 -13.82
N ARG A 151 -8.47 -10.36 -13.07
CA ARG A 151 -9.87 -10.29 -13.52
C ARG A 151 -10.39 -8.86 -13.57
N ILE A 152 -10.02 -8.03 -12.58
CA ILE A 152 -10.32 -6.60 -12.60
C ILE A 152 -9.66 -5.94 -13.80
N GLU A 153 -8.38 -6.23 -14.05
CA GLU A 153 -7.64 -5.71 -15.20
C GLU A 153 -8.31 -6.07 -16.52
N LYS A 154 -8.71 -7.34 -16.70
CA LYS A 154 -9.43 -7.77 -17.92
C LYS A 154 -10.79 -7.09 -18.09
N ALA A 155 -11.49 -6.78 -17.00
CA ALA A 155 -12.82 -6.19 -17.06
C ALA A 155 -12.79 -4.66 -17.24
N THR A 156 -11.80 -3.99 -16.68
CA THR A 156 -11.69 -2.52 -16.67
C THR A 156 -10.71 -2.00 -17.72
N GLY A 157 -9.83 -2.85 -18.25
CA GLY A 157 -8.68 -2.44 -19.06
C GLY A 157 -7.55 -1.79 -18.24
N ILE A 158 -7.72 -1.63 -16.92
CA ILE A 158 -6.78 -0.92 -16.07
C ILE A 158 -5.80 -1.93 -15.46
N LYS A 159 -4.51 -1.76 -15.78
CA LYS A 159 -3.46 -2.59 -15.19
C LYS A 159 -3.48 -2.52 -13.67
N THR A 160 -3.74 -3.65 -13.03
CA THR A 160 -4.05 -3.72 -11.60
C THR A 160 -3.15 -4.74 -10.90
N ASN A 161 -2.31 -4.27 -9.98
CA ASN A 161 -1.50 -5.15 -9.13
C ASN A 161 -1.30 -4.53 -7.74
N ALA A 162 -0.95 -5.34 -6.75
CA ALA A 162 -0.79 -4.89 -5.36
C ALA A 162 0.29 -3.81 -5.17
N HIS A 163 1.34 -3.81 -6.01
CA HIS A 163 2.39 -2.78 -5.95
C HIS A 163 1.88 -1.42 -6.42
N LYS A 164 0.99 -1.39 -7.43
CA LYS A 164 0.38 -0.16 -7.94
C LYS A 164 -0.52 0.50 -6.88
N PHE A 165 -1.25 -0.27 -6.07
CA PHE A 165 -1.99 0.27 -4.92
C PHE A 165 -1.05 0.94 -3.91
N ARG A 166 0.07 0.29 -3.59
CA ARG A 166 1.08 0.85 -2.70
C ARG A 166 1.72 2.13 -3.26
N HIS A 167 2.02 2.17 -4.55
CA HIS A 167 2.53 3.38 -5.19
C HIS A 167 1.51 4.50 -5.18
N THR A 168 0.23 4.18 -5.40
CA THR A 168 -0.87 5.15 -5.36
C THR A 168 -1.03 5.74 -3.96
N PHE A 169 -0.96 4.92 -2.91
CA PHE A 169 -0.92 5.41 -1.53
C PHE A 169 0.24 6.39 -1.30
N ALA A 170 1.44 6.03 -1.75
CA ALA A 170 2.62 6.85 -1.58
C ALA A 170 2.52 8.20 -2.31
N VAL A 171 2.07 8.20 -3.57
CA VAL A 171 1.84 9.44 -4.34
C VAL A 171 0.79 10.31 -3.65
N LYS A 172 -0.34 9.73 -3.27
CA LYS A 172 -1.44 10.46 -2.63
C LYS A 172 -1.01 11.06 -1.30
N ALA A 173 -0.33 10.30 -0.45
CA ALA A 173 0.19 10.81 0.81
C ALA A 173 1.12 12.02 0.61
N LEU A 174 1.98 12.00 -0.43
CA LEU A 174 2.86 13.13 -0.73
C LEU A 174 2.10 14.34 -1.28
N MET A 175 1.13 14.12 -2.17
CA MET A 175 0.25 15.18 -2.67
C MET A 175 -0.56 15.82 -1.53
N ASP A 176 -0.95 15.03 -0.54
CA ASP A 176 -1.63 15.48 0.68
C ASP A 176 -0.66 16.13 1.70
N GLY A 177 0.62 16.34 1.33
CA GLY A 177 1.61 17.06 2.13
C GLY A 177 2.28 16.23 3.24
N VAL A 178 2.13 14.90 3.25
CA VAL A 178 2.80 14.04 4.24
C VAL A 178 4.32 14.12 4.04
N PRO A 179 5.09 14.46 5.08
CA PRO A 179 6.54 14.52 4.98
C PRO A 179 7.16 13.17 4.56
N ILE A 180 8.14 13.21 3.66
CA ILE A 180 8.80 12.01 3.09
C ILE A 180 9.34 11.08 4.18
N ASN A 181 9.90 11.62 5.26
CA ASN A 181 10.40 10.85 6.40
C ASN A 181 9.28 10.07 7.12
N VAL A 182 8.08 10.64 7.23
CA VAL A 182 6.89 9.97 7.79
C VAL A 182 6.42 8.87 6.84
N LEU A 183 6.33 9.17 5.54
CA LEU A 183 5.93 8.18 4.53
C LEU A 183 6.92 7.00 4.45
N GLN A 184 8.22 7.26 4.54
CA GLN A 184 9.26 6.22 4.57
C GLN A 184 9.10 5.28 5.77
N LYS A 185 8.77 5.83 6.95
CA LYS A 185 8.43 5.02 8.14
C LYS A 185 7.19 4.17 7.87
N TRP A 186 6.13 4.76 7.30
CA TRP A 186 4.90 4.05 6.97
C TRP A 186 5.08 2.92 5.95
N LEU A 187 6.06 3.06 5.05
CA LEU A 187 6.39 2.08 4.03
C LEU A 187 7.53 1.11 4.44
N ALA A 188 7.99 1.12 5.70
CA ALA A 188 9.13 0.30 6.18
C ALA A 188 10.41 0.45 5.35
N HIS A 189 10.77 1.68 4.98
CA HIS A 189 12.00 1.99 4.24
C HIS A 189 12.14 1.13 2.97
N SER A 190 11.05 0.96 2.21
CA SER A 190 11.11 0.30 0.91
C SER A 190 11.80 1.22 -0.09
N SER A 191 13.08 0.95 -0.35
CA SER A 191 13.92 1.53 -1.41
C SER A 191 13.81 3.05 -1.62
N LEU A 192 14.88 3.76 -1.25
CA LEU A 192 15.13 5.17 -1.57
C LEU A 192 14.94 5.51 -3.07
N LEU A 193 15.01 4.52 -3.99
CA LEU A 193 14.77 4.69 -5.43
C LEU A 193 13.34 5.11 -5.78
N VAL A 194 12.34 4.82 -4.94
CA VAL A 194 10.98 5.33 -5.18
C VAL A 194 10.87 6.78 -4.65
N THR A 195 11.67 7.13 -3.64
CA THR A 195 11.68 8.49 -3.06
C THR A 195 12.20 9.54 -4.05
N SER A 196 13.17 9.22 -4.90
CA SER A 196 13.67 10.16 -5.93
C SER A 196 12.61 10.50 -6.98
N VAL A 197 11.91 9.49 -7.51
CA VAL A 197 10.79 9.70 -8.44
C VAL A 197 9.69 10.55 -7.82
N TYR A 198 9.46 10.36 -6.52
CA TYR A 198 8.46 11.12 -5.80
C TYR A 198 8.86 12.56 -5.51
N ALA A 199 10.16 12.83 -5.32
CA ALA A 199 10.67 14.20 -5.27
C ALA A 199 10.43 14.92 -6.61
N ASP A 200 10.56 14.20 -7.74
CA ASP A 200 10.24 14.75 -9.06
C ASP A 200 8.74 15.11 -9.17
N VAL A 201 7.83 14.26 -8.67
CA VAL A 201 6.38 14.56 -8.62
C VAL A 201 6.08 15.81 -7.79
N LEU A 202 6.73 15.98 -6.63
CA LEU A 202 6.57 17.19 -5.81
C LEU A 202 7.18 18.44 -6.48
N SER A 203 8.25 18.27 -7.25
CA SER A 203 8.89 19.39 -7.94
C SER A 203 8.03 19.99 -9.07
N MET A 204 6.99 19.27 -9.53
CA MET A 204 6.00 19.81 -10.46
C MET A 204 5.00 20.80 -9.80
N ASP A 205 4.88 20.80 -8.47
CA ASP A 205 3.90 21.63 -7.74
C ASP A 205 4.55 22.44 -6.59
N THR A 206 5.70 23.05 -6.88
CA THR A 206 6.43 23.92 -5.92
C THR A 206 5.70 25.24 -5.63
N SER A 207 4.75 25.62 -6.47
CA SER A 207 3.90 26.81 -6.34
C SER A 207 3.06 26.81 -5.06
N ALA A 208 2.60 25.64 -4.60
CA ALA A 208 1.79 25.49 -3.40
C ALA A 208 2.60 25.67 -2.11
N PHE A 209 3.85 25.21 -2.09
CA PHE A 209 4.75 25.33 -0.93
C PHE A 209 5.26 26.76 -0.75
N MET A 210 5.42 27.54 -1.84
CA MET A 210 5.83 28.94 -1.74
C MET A 210 4.83 29.81 -0.97
N LYS A 211 3.55 29.44 -0.93
CA LYS A 211 2.53 30.13 -0.12
C LYS A 211 2.66 29.90 1.39
N GLN A 212 3.42 28.88 1.81
CA GLN A 212 3.65 28.55 3.22
C GLN A 212 4.96 29.12 3.76
N VAL A 213 5.83 29.64 2.89
CA VAL A 213 7.05 30.35 3.29
C VAL A 213 6.67 31.82 3.43
N SER A 214 6.29 32.22 4.64
CA SER A 214 6.18 33.63 5.05
C SER A 214 7.49 34.12 5.65
#